data_AF-A0A1F3LHJ8-F1
#
_entry.id   AF-A0A1F3LHJ8-F1
#
_cell.length_a   1.000
_cell.length_b   1.000
_cell.length_c   1.000
_cell.angle_alpha   90.00
_cell.angle_beta   90.00
_cell.angle_gamma   90.00
#
_symmetry.space_group_name_H-M   'P 1'
#
loop_
_entity.id
_entity.type
_entity.pdbx_description
1 polymer ?
#
loop_
_entity_poly.entity_id
_entity_poly.type
_entity_poly.pdbx_seq_one_letter_code
_entity_poly.pdbx_strand_id
1 'polypeptide(L)'
;MKLKCIIIIVLFSFVSINETIGKNKPSTQKTGANISVNQGFLNASDFGFSPDASGIQNLKAMQQAVDHGGTIVVSKPGIYKIAGTVYIGSNTSLIFGNSIFLQKVDEQGKFTHVFLNKGALTKTYDQNITIEGLQIIVNGIDKAMTEVYGLRGQIAFFYIKDLRIERFRCMDLGKAQFCIHVCTFEDIIINDAIIKGDKDGVHLGRGKRFTISNCVFQTFDDAIALNAHDYATSNPELGWIEDGVVENCHDLNAENTTGFFCRILAGGWIDWKPGMEVQQSDAVVSNGRIYRVQAKPDGTIYKSTTQPTHESGSQVLDSINWGVVQTDITYTAGVRNVVFRDIFLEKPRVGFSVHFDNGRYSRSYYPGAEIPKQEQLLFDNIRIIHNQRTDFLSIGTPVDVLTICNSSLKNNRINFHGNKAMPDYLKTKINIYGCVFNQKGAMELVTNSVENKEILLETSSNIELYDDFSAKVNPGNGKIIIESDLTGLKK
;
A
#
# COMPACT_ATOMS: atom_id res chain seq x y z
N MET A 1 -41.31 24.53 -45.15
CA MET A 1 -42.41 24.66 -44.17
C MET A 1 -41.78 25.02 -42.83
N LYS A 2 -42.17 26.15 -42.25
CA LYS A 2 -41.49 26.87 -41.15
C LYS A 2 -41.76 26.23 -39.78
N LEU A 3 -40.73 26.17 -38.91
CA LEU A 3 -40.89 26.05 -37.45
C LEU A 3 -39.68 26.75 -36.79
N LYS A 4 -39.75 28.07 -36.62
CA LYS A 4 -40.00 28.81 -35.36
C LYS A 4 -38.95 28.58 -34.25
N CYS A 5 -37.95 29.45 -34.23
CA CYS A 5 -37.14 29.80 -33.07
C CYS A 5 -38.01 30.38 -31.95
N ILE A 6 -37.73 29.99 -30.70
CA ILE A 6 -38.17 30.70 -29.50
C ILE A 6 -36.89 31.16 -28.79
N ILE A 7 -36.74 32.48 -28.71
CA ILE A 7 -35.73 33.19 -27.93
C ILE A 7 -36.40 33.51 -26.59
N ILE A 8 -35.82 33.06 -25.48
CA ILE A 8 -36.23 33.46 -24.12
C ILE A 8 -35.21 34.51 -23.65
N ILE A 9 -35.67 35.75 -23.51
CA ILE A 9 -34.97 36.85 -22.84
C ILE A 9 -35.44 36.86 -21.39
N VAL A 10 -34.52 36.67 -20.44
CA VAL A 10 -34.78 36.89 -19.01
C VAL A 10 -34.22 38.25 -18.63
N LEU A 11 -35.10 39.20 -18.32
CA LEU A 11 -34.76 40.49 -17.75
C LEU A 11 -34.47 40.35 -16.25
N PHE A 12 -33.27 40.73 -15.83
CA PHE A 12 -32.94 41.01 -14.43
C PHE A 12 -33.45 42.40 -14.07
N SER A 13 -34.32 42.51 -13.06
CA SER A 13 -34.65 43.78 -12.40
C SER A 13 -34.09 43.74 -10.97
N PHE A 14 -33.11 44.60 -10.72
CA PHE A 14 -32.67 44.99 -9.39
C PHE A 14 -33.71 45.93 -8.77
N VAL A 15 -34.20 45.62 -7.57
CA VAL A 15 -34.74 46.61 -6.64
C VAL A 15 -34.30 46.24 -5.23
N SER A 16 -33.38 47.03 -4.68
CA SER A 16 -33.19 47.18 -3.24
C SER A 16 -34.31 48.06 -2.68
N ILE A 17 -34.80 47.76 -1.47
CA ILE A 17 -35.23 48.73 -0.45
C ILE A 17 -35.25 48.04 0.93
N ASN A 18 -34.83 48.83 1.92
CA ASN A 18 -34.60 48.55 3.33
C ASN A 18 -35.84 48.15 4.16
N GLU A 19 -35.52 47.46 5.26
CA GLU A 19 -36.07 47.49 6.62
C GLU A 19 -37.59 47.67 6.84
N THR A 20 -38.20 46.67 7.48
CA THR A 20 -39.03 46.97 8.66
C THR A 20 -39.09 45.79 9.65
N ILE A 21 -39.02 46.19 10.91
CA ILE A 21 -39.00 45.40 12.15
C ILE A 21 -40.34 44.71 12.42
N GLY A 22 -40.28 43.48 12.92
CA GLY A 22 -41.18 42.99 13.98
C GLY A 22 -42.24 41.95 13.60
N LYS A 23 -42.01 40.69 14.00
CA LYS A 23 -42.74 39.97 15.07
C LYS A 23 -42.46 38.47 14.99
N ASN A 24 -41.81 37.98 16.04
CA ASN A 24 -41.49 36.57 16.27
C ASN A 24 -42.75 35.69 16.28
N LYS A 25 -42.77 34.65 15.45
CA LYS A 25 -43.57 33.44 15.63
C LYS A 25 -42.62 32.32 16.09
N PRO A 26 -42.98 31.51 17.09
CA PRO A 26 -42.09 30.45 17.57
C PRO A 26 -42.05 29.32 16.55
N SER A 27 -40.84 29.03 16.04
CA SER A 27 -40.57 27.83 15.28
C SER A 27 -40.62 26.62 16.22
N THR A 28 -41.46 25.65 15.89
CA THR A 28 -41.44 24.31 16.48
C THR A 28 -40.07 23.66 16.26
N GLN A 29 -39.24 23.68 17.32
CA GLN A 29 -38.06 22.84 17.43
C GLN A 29 -38.51 21.37 17.44
N LYS A 30 -38.12 20.63 16.41
CA LYS A 30 -38.02 19.18 16.51
C LYS A 30 -36.98 18.89 17.59
N THR A 31 -37.38 18.12 18.59
CA THR A 31 -36.55 17.59 19.67
C THR A 31 -35.43 16.75 19.08
N GLY A 32 -34.30 17.38 18.76
CA GLY A 32 -33.01 16.70 18.76
C GLY A 32 -32.71 16.34 20.21
N ALA A 33 -32.55 15.06 20.49
CA ALA A 33 -31.99 14.63 21.75
C ALA A 33 -30.60 15.28 21.89
N ASN A 34 -30.50 16.29 22.76
CA ASN A 34 -29.21 16.80 23.21
C ASN A 34 -28.57 15.69 24.04
N ILE A 35 -27.75 14.87 23.40
CA ILE A 35 -26.83 13.98 24.09
C ILE A 35 -25.83 14.89 24.79
N SER A 36 -25.90 14.95 26.12
CA SER A 36 -24.98 15.75 26.92
C SER A 36 -23.55 15.26 26.70
N VAL A 37 -22.63 16.18 26.40
CA VAL A 37 -21.19 15.95 26.18
C VAL A 37 -20.44 15.62 27.50
N ASN A 38 -21.07 14.84 28.38
CA ASN A 38 -20.51 14.33 29.64
C ASN A 38 -20.21 12.82 29.58
N GLN A 39 -20.37 12.18 28.42
CA GLN A 39 -19.94 10.79 28.22
C GLN A 39 -18.57 10.80 27.55
N GLY A 40 -17.56 10.23 28.22
CA GLY A 40 -16.19 10.15 27.69
C GLY A 40 -16.12 9.40 26.37
N PHE A 41 -16.91 8.32 26.22
CA PHE A 41 -17.04 7.53 24.99
C PHE A 41 -18.50 7.50 24.52
N LEU A 42 -18.69 7.52 23.20
CA LEU A 42 -19.99 7.36 22.54
C LEU A 42 -20.23 5.88 22.21
N ASN A 43 -21.47 5.38 22.37
CA ASN A 43 -21.80 4.03 21.92
C ASN A 43 -22.41 4.08 20.51
N ALA A 44 -21.92 3.26 19.58
CA ALA A 44 -22.46 3.21 18.22
C ALA A 44 -23.96 2.82 18.21
N SER A 45 -24.42 2.04 19.20
CA SER A 45 -25.82 1.64 19.32
C SER A 45 -26.78 2.81 19.63
N ASP A 46 -26.28 3.90 20.21
CA ASP A 46 -27.07 5.13 20.43
C ASP A 46 -27.47 5.80 19.11
N PHE A 47 -26.74 5.49 18.03
CA PHE A 47 -27.04 5.92 16.65
C PHE A 47 -27.84 4.88 15.86
N GLY A 48 -28.22 3.77 16.49
CA GLY A 48 -28.94 2.66 15.85
C GLY A 48 -28.05 1.62 15.17
N PHE A 49 -26.74 1.62 15.43
CA PHE A 49 -25.83 0.59 14.92
C PHE A 49 -26.07 -0.74 15.65
N SER A 50 -26.55 -1.77 14.96
CA SER A 50 -27.05 -3.01 15.57
C SER A 50 -26.82 -4.24 14.68
N PRO A 51 -26.54 -5.43 15.26
CA PRO A 51 -26.45 -6.66 14.46
C PRO A 51 -27.79 -7.04 13.83
N ASP A 52 -28.91 -6.55 14.39
CA ASP A 52 -30.26 -6.83 13.91
C ASP A 52 -30.68 -5.90 12.75
N ALA A 53 -29.89 -4.88 12.46
CA ALA A 53 -30.15 -3.89 11.41
C ALA A 53 -29.67 -4.37 10.03
N SER A 54 -30.29 -3.83 8.97
CA SER A 54 -29.83 -4.04 7.60
C SER A 54 -28.47 -3.36 7.36
N GLY A 55 -27.77 -3.75 6.30
CA GLY A 55 -26.50 -3.13 5.92
C GLY A 55 -26.61 -1.63 5.64
N ILE A 56 -27.73 -1.20 5.04
CA ILE A 56 -28.04 0.22 4.79
C ILE A 56 -28.27 0.99 6.10
N GLN A 57 -29.00 0.39 7.04
CA GLN A 57 -29.29 1.02 8.33
C GLN A 57 -28.01 1.18 9.15
N ASN A 58 -27.19 0.13 9.21
CA ASN A 58 -25.90 0.16 9.89
C ASN A 58 -24.90 1.12 9.25
N LEU A 59 -24.87 1.21 7.92
CA LEU A 59 -24.06 2.21 7.21
C LEU A 59 -24.41 3.62 7.69
N LYS A 60 -25.70 3.98 7.70
CA LYS A 60 -26.16 5.30 8.14
C LYS A 60 -25.85 5.55 9.61
N ALA A 61 -26.13 4.57 10.47
CA ALA A 61 -25.89 4.67 11.91
C ALA A 61 -24.40 4.85 12.24
N MET A 62 -23.54 4.04 11.63
CA MET A 62 -22.09 4.16 11.83
C MET A 62 -21.56 5.48 11.26
N GLN A 63 -22.04 5.93 10.09
CA GLN A 63 -21.67 7.23 9.54
C GLN A 63 -22.03 8.36 10.52
N GLN A 64 -23.24 8.34 11.09
CA GLN A 64 -23.66 9.30 12.09
C GLN A 64 -22.77 9.26 13.34
N ALA A 65 -22.37 8.07 13.81
CA ALA A 65 -21.48 7.93 14.94
C ALA A 65 -20.10 8.56 14.64
N VAL A 66 -19.46 8.22 13.52
CA VAL A 66 -18.13 8.76 13.16
C VAL A 66 -18.16 10.25 12.81
N ASP A 67 -19.30 10.79 12.40
CA ASP A 67 -19.48 12.22 12.18
C ASP A 67 -19.43 13.04 13.48
N HIS A 68 -19.69 12.43 14.64
CA HIS A 68 -19.52 13.08 15.94
C HIS A 68 -18.06 13.18 16.39
N GLY A 69 -17.16 12.36 15.84
CA GLY A 69 -15.77 12.25 16.27
C GLY A 69 -15.60 11.67 17.68
N GLY A 70 -14.40 11.83 18.25
CA GLY A 70 -14.08 11.28 19.57
C GLY A 70 -13.98 9.75 19.56
N THR A 71 -14.17 9.13 20.73
CA THR A 71 -14.10 7.67 20.86
C THR A 71 -15.50 7.05 20.76
N ILE A 72 -15.67 6.16 19.79
CA ILE A 72 -16.91 5.43 19.50
C ILE A 72 -16.67 3.95 19.78
N VAL A 73 -17.50 3.37 20.62
CA VAL A 73 -17.42 1.97 21.05
C VAL A 73 -18.57 1.17 20.43
N VAL A 74 -18.23 0.03 19.82
CA VAL A 74 -19.18 -1.03 19.48
C VAL A 74 -19.00 -2.13 20.51
N SER A 75 -19.99 -2.33 21.39
CA SER A 75 -19.85 -3.23 22.54
C SER A 75 -20.73 -4.48 22.49
N LYS A 76 -21.81 -4.49 21.71
CA LYS A 76 -22.71 -5.64 21.59
C LYS A 76 -22.10 -6.65 20.61
N PRO A 77 -21.81 -7.90 21.03
CA PRO A 77 -21.34 -8.93 20.11
C PRO A 77 -22.33 -9.20 18.98
N GLY A 78 -21.82 -9.55 17.81
CA GLY A 78 -22.65 -9.93 16.67
C GLY A 78 -22.03 -9.63 15.31
N ILE A 79 -22.75 -10.03 14.27
CA ILE A 79 -22.41 -9.74 12.89
C ILE A 79 -23.23 -8.51 12.46
N TYR A 80 -22.53 -7.43 12.17
CA TYR A 80 -23.10 -6.18 11.70
C TYR A 80 -22.94 -6.11 10.20
N LYS A 81 -24.06 -6.14 9.48
CA LYS A 81 -24.06 -5.93 8.04
C LYS A 81 -23.67 -4.49 7.72
N ILE A 82 -22.88 -4.25 6.68
CA ILE A 82 -22.54 -2.93 6.15
C ILE A 82 -22.71 -2.96 4.63
N ALA A 83 -23.49 -2.01 4.08
CA ALA A 83 -23.82 -1.96 2.66
C ALA A 83 -23.08 -0.85 1.88
N GLY A 84 -22.01 -0.28 2.43
CA GLY A 84 -21.26 0.79 1.78
C GLY A 84 -20.07 1.28 2.61
N THR A 85 -19.38 2.27 2.07
CA THR A 85 -18.21 2.89 2.70
C THR A 85 -18.61 3.87 3.81
N VAL A 86 -18.04 3.71 5.00
CA VAL A 86 -18.10 4.69 6.09
C VAL A 86 -16.88 5.61 6.01
N TYR A 87 -17.12 6.92 6.09
CA TYR A 87 -16.08 7.95 5.99
C TYR A 87 -15.69 8.49 7.36
N ILE A 88 -14.44 8.28 7.76
CA ILE A 88 -13.92 8.64 9.10
C ILE A 88 -13.18 9.98 9.02
N GLY A 89 -13.49 10.91 9.93
CA GLY A 89 -12.76 12.18 10.05
C GLY A 89 -11.66 12.12 11.10
N SER A 90 -10.84 13.16 11.15
CA SER A 90 -9.81 13.36 12.18
C SER A 90 -10.34 13.24 13.62
N ASN A 91 -9.43 12.89 14.55
CA ASN A 91 -9.70 12.76 15.99
C ASN A 91 -10.83 11.77 16.31
N THR A 92 -10.81 10.62 15.63
CA THR A 92 -11.85 9.59 15.78
C THR A 92 -11.21 8.24 16.12
N SER A 93 -11.69 7.61 17.18
CA SER A 93 -11.32 6.25 17.56
C SER A 93 -12.54 5.34 17.45
N LEU A 94 -12.43 4.24 16.72
CA LEU A 94 -13.43 3.17 16.67
C LEU A 94 -12.90 1.95 17.40
N ILE A 95 -13.56 1.58 18.50
CA ILE A 95 -13.20 0.44 19.34
C ILE A 95 -14.27 -0.63 19.22
N PHE A 96 -13.91 -1.76 18.63
CA PHE A 96 -14.75 -2.94 18.52
C PHE A 96 -14.43 -3.91 19.66
N GLY A 97 -15.44 -4.19 20.49
CA GLY A 97 -15.36 -5.23 21.51
C GLY A 97 -15.21 -6.63 20.92
N ASN A 98 -15.05 -7.62 21.81
CA ASN A 98 -14.89 -9.00 21.39
C ASN A 98 -16.11 -9.53 20.62
N SER A 99 -15.85 -10.42 19.66
CA SER A 99 -16.89 -11.11 18.87
C SER A 99 -17.81 -10.17 18.08
N ILE A 100 -17.26 -9.07 17.57
CA ILE A 100 -17.93 -8.15 16.65
C ILE A 100 -17.32 -8.29 15.26
N PHE A 101 -18.17 -8.47 14.26
CA PHE A 101 -17.79 -8.68 12.87
C PHE A 101 -18.54 -7.70 11.98
N LEU A 102 -17.83 -6.97 11.12
CA LEU A 102 -18.43 -6.18 10.05
C LEU A 102 -18.48 -7.03 8.78
N GLN A 103 -19.68 -7.44 8.38
CA GLN A 103 -19.91 -8.22 7.17
C GLN A 103 -20.37 -7.32 6.03
N LYS A 104 -19.63 -7.32 4.92
CA LYS A 104 -20.06 -6.61 3.71
C LYS A 104 -21.31 -7.29 3.13
N VAL A 105 -22.29 -6.49 2.73
CA VAL A 105 -23.50 -6.98 2.04
C VAL A 105 -23.81 -6.14 0.79
N ASP A 106 -24.33 -6.81 -0.23
CA ASP A 106 -24.66 -6.20 -1.54
C ASP A 106 -26.10 -5.62 -1.55
N GLU A 107 -26.51 -4.93 -0.48
CA GLU A 107 -27.85 -4.30 -0.44
C GLU A 107 -27.94 -3.08 -1.37
N GLN A 108 -26.81 -2.46 -1.72
CA GLN A 108 -26.72 -1.25 -2.55
C GLN A 108 -25.76 -1.39 -3.76
N GLY A 109 -25.35 -2.61 -4.10
CA GLY A 109 -24.24 -2.82 -5.02
C GLY A 109 -22.93 -3.12 -4.27
N LYS A 110 -22.03 -3.87 -4.93
CA LYS A 110 -20.68 -4.06 -4.42
C LYS A 110 -19.97 -2.70 -4.25
N PHE A 111 -19.22 -2.59 -3.17
CA PHE A 111 -18.45 -1.40 -2.80
C PHE A 111 -17.02 -1.79 -2.39
N THR A 112 -16.11 -0.84 -2.45
CA THR A 112 -14.69 -1.08 -2.15
C THR A 112 -14.47 -1.07 -0.64
N HIS A 113 -14.46 0.09 0.01
CA HIS A 113 -13.97 0.21 1.37
C HIS A 113 -15.08 -0.04 2.42
N VAL A 114 -14.77 -0.73 3.52
CA VAL A 114 -15.58 -0.64 4.75
C VAL A 114 -15.32 0.72 5.40
N PHE A 115 -14.05 1.13 5.51
CA PHE A 115 -13.64 2.43 6.04
C PHE A 115 -12.70 3.14 5.08
N LEU A 116 -12.96 4.44 4.88
CA LEU A 116 -12.11 5.39 4.18
C LEU A 116 -12.03 6.69 5.00
N ASN A 117 -10.89 7.36 5.10
CA ASN A 117 -10.88 8.69 5.75
C ASN A 117 -11.48 9.77 4.83
N LYS A 118 -12.15 10.78 5.41
CA LYS A 118 -12.83 11.85 4.67
C LYS A 118 -11.88 12.61 3.75
N GLY A 119 -10.69 12.91 4.26
CA GLY A 119 -9.63 13.64 3.59
C GLY A 119 -9.10 12.95 2.32
N ALA A 120 -9.28 11.64 2.19
CA ALA A 120 -8.93 10.90 0.97
C ALA A 120 -9.65 11.44 -0.28
N LEU A 121 -10.89 11.90 -0.12
CA LEU A 121 -11.73 12.39 -1.22
C LEU A 121 -11.27 13.76 -1.74
N THR A 122 -10.60 14.53 -0.89
CA THR A 122 -10.21 15.92 -1.15
C THR A 122 -8.70 16.13 -1.13
N LYS A 123 -7.91 15.06 -0.91
CA LYS A 123 -6.46 15.10 -0.73
C LYS A 123 -6.04 16.07 0.39
N THR A 124 -6.77 16.05 1.48
CA THR A 124 -6.49 16.82 2.69
C THR A 124 -6.14 15.86 3.82
N TYR A 125 -5.18 16.22 4.66
CA TYR A 125 -4.81 15.37 5.78
C TYR A 125 -5.95 15.23 6.79
N ASP A 126 -6.35 13.99 7.06
CA ASP A 126 -6.91 13.64 8.36
C ASP A 126 -5.80 13.27 9.33
N GLN A 127 -6.09 13.33 10.63
CA GLN A 127 -5.13 12.95 11.66
C GLN A 127 -5.76 12.32 12.90
N ASN A 128 -4.96 11.59 13.67
CA ASN A 128 -5.32 11.00 14.96
C ASN A 128 -6.54 10.06 14.82
N ILE A 129 -6.40 9.03 13.99
CA ILE A 129 -7.44 8.02 13.76
C ILE A 129 -7.00 6.69 14.36
N THR A 130 -7.89 6.04 15.13
CA THR A 130 -7.64 4.70 15.67
C THR A 130 -8.76 3.74 15.29
N ILE A 131 -8.40 2.55 14.82
CA ILE A 131 -9.28 1.41 14.59
C ILE A 131 -8.78 0.26 15.43
N GLU A 132 -9.56 -0.19 16.41
CA GLU A 132 -9.14 -1.20 17.37
C GLU A 132 -10.13 -2.37 17.41
N GLY A 133 -9.63 -3.60 17.27
CA GLY A 133 -10.43 -4.83 17.40
C GLY A 133 -11.34 -5.15 16.21
N LEU A 134 -11.21 -4.41 15.10
CA LEU A 134 -12.05 -4.59 13.91
C LEU A 134 -11.86 -5.97 13.28
N GLN A 135 -12.96 -6.68 13.05
CA GLN A 135 -12.98 -7.91 12.27
C GLN A 135 -13.88 -7.73 11.05
N ILE A 136 -13.35 -7.97 9.85
CA ILE A 136 -14.09 -7.88 8.59
C ILE A 136 -14.40 -9.28 8.06
N ILE A 137 -15.62 -9.44 7.57
CA ILE A 137 -16.05 -10.56 6.71
C ILE A 137 -16.32 -9.96 5.33
N VAL A 138 -15.45 -10.23 4.36
CA VAL A 138 -15.54 -9.71 2.99
C VAL A 138 -16.78 -10.27 2.28
N ASN A 139 -17.16 -11.51 2.59
CA ASN A 139 -18.42 -12.11 2.15
C ASN A 139 -18.59 -12.13 0.62
N GLY A 140 -17.49 -12.29 -0.13
CA GLY A 140 -17.49 -12.25 -1.59
C GLY A 140 -17.78 -10.87 -2.21
N ILE A 141 -17.95 -9.83 -1.40
CA ILE A 141 -18.18 -8.45 -1.85
C ILE A 141 -16.82 -7.78 -2.06
N ASP A 142 -16.26 -8.02 -3.24
CA ASP A 142 -14.90 -7.63 -3.60
C ASP A 142 -14.92 -6.79 -4.88
N LYS A 143 -14.67 -5.48 -4.73
CA LYS A 143 -14.70 -4.51 -5.82
C LYS A 143 -13.44 -3.68 -5.77
N ALA A 144 -12.68 -3.73 -6.86
CA ALA A 144 -11.36 -3.12 -6.93
C ALA A 144 -11.37 -1.67 -6.43
N MET A 145 -12.17 -0.76 -7.00
CA MET A 145 -12.03 0.66 -6.67
C MET A 145 -13.26 1.46 -7.11
N THR A 146 -13.64 2.47 -6.31
CA THR A 146 -14.77 3.37 -6.61
C THR A 146 -14.49 4.84 -6.34
N GLU A 147 -13.96 5.18 -5.16
CA GLU A 147 -13.92 6.55 -4.66
C GLU A 147 -12.66 7.30 -5.11
N VAL A 148 -11.50 6.68 -4.95
CA VAL A 148 -10.19 7.28 -5.25
C VAL A 148 -9.44 6.38 -6.22
N TYR A 149 -9.04 6.93 -7.37
CA TYR A 149 -8.28 6.16 -8.36
C TYR A 149 -6.92 5.74 -7.79
N GLY A 150 -6.57 4.45 -7.90
CA GLY A 150 -5.42 3.82 -7.28
C GLY A 150 -5.65 3.22 -5.89
N LEU A 151 -6.72 3.59 -5.16
CA LEU A 151 -6.94 3.18 -3.77
C LEU A 151 -7.96 2.03 -3.67
N ARG A 152 -7.56 0.89 -3.09
CA ARG A 152 -8.36 -0.37 -3.14
C ARG A 152 -8.33 -1.29 -1.91
N GLY A 153 -8.10 -0.76 -0.71
CA GLY A 153 -8.12 -1.54 0.53
C GLY A 153 -9.54 -1.93 1.00
N GLN A 154 -9.69 -3.00 1.81
CA GLN A 154 -10.92 -3.23 2.58
C GLN A 154 -11.10 -2.13 3.63
N ILE A 155 -10.01 -1.73 4.28
CA ILE A 155 -9.89 -0.42 4.90
C ILE A 155 -8.80 0.35 4.18
N ALA A 156 -9.04 1.63 3.93
CA ALA A 156 -8.08 2.46 3.23
C ALA A 156 -7.94 3.84 3.85
N PHE A 157 -6.71 4.37 3.82
CA PHE A 157 -6.40 5.69 4.31
C PHE A 157 -5.49 6.41 3.31
N PHE A 158 -5.82 7.65 2.99
CA PHE A 158 -5.08 8.46 2.04
C PHE A 158 -5.02 9.90 2.53
N TYR A 159 -3.83 10.49 2.55
CA TYR A 159 -3.55 11.74 3.29
C TYR A 159 -3.90 11.59 4.77
N ILE A 160 -3.07 10.86 5.51
CA ILE A 160 -3.32 10.52 6.93
C ILE A 160 -2.10 10.77 7.80
N LYS A 161 -2.32 11.28 9.03
CA LYS A 161 -1.29 11.40 10.07
C LYS A 161 -1.71 10.72 11.37
N ASP A 162 -0.80 10.06 12.09
CA ASP A 162 -1.11 9.37 13.35
C ASP A 162 -2.31 8.41 13.20
N LEU A 163 -2.09 7.37 12.38
CA LEU A 163 -3.06 6.28 12.19
C LEU A 163 -2.66 5.08 13.04
N ARG A 164 -3.62 4.53 13.79
CA ARG A 164 -3.45 3.29 14.55
C ARG A 164 -4.47 2.27 14.12
N ILE A 165 -4.01 1.10 13.70
CA ILE A 165 -4.85 -0.07 13.41
C ILE A 165 -4.37 -1.19 14.31
N GLU A 166 -5.19 -1.58 15.28
CA GLU A 166 -4.82 -2.56 16.30
C GLU A 166 -5.80 -3.73 16.33
N ARG A 167 -5.29 -4.95 16.52
CA ARG A 167 -6.11 -6.17 16.70
C ARG A 167 -7.06 -6.44 15.53
N PHE A 168 -6.60 -6.14 14.31
CA PHE A 168 -7.40 -6.25 13.08
C PHE A 168 -7.47 -7.70 12.59
N ARG A 169 -8.64 -8.15 12.10
CA ARG A 169 -8.83 -9.50 11.55
C ARG A 169 -9.56 -9.47 10.21
N CYS A 170 -9.06 -10.21 9.24
CA CYS A 170 -9.76 -10.48 7.98
C CYS A 170 -9.38 -11.88 7.50
N MET A 171 -10.34 -12.82 7.49
CA MET A 171 -10.06 -14.23 7.24
C MET A 171 -10.44 -14.71 5.84
N ASP A 172 -11.19 -13.89 5.08
CA ASP A 172 -11.75 -14.22 3.78
C ASP A 172 -11.42 -13.15 2.72
N LEU A 173 -10.20 -12.61 2.75
CA LEU A 173 -9.77 -11.59 1.79
C LEU A 173 -9.93 -12.09 0.34
N GLY A 174 -10.63 -11.30 -0.47
CA GLY A 174 -10.87 -11.60 -1.88
C GLY A 174 -9.62 -11.39 -2.77
N LYS A 175 -9.82 -11.37 -4.09
CA LYS A 175 -8.76 -11.28 -5.12
C LYS A 175 -8.55 -9.86 -5.64
N ALA A 176 -9.55 -9.00 -5.51
CA ALA A 176 -9.50 -7.65 -6.05
C ALA A 176 -8.94 -6.67 -5.02
N GLN A 177 -9.32 -6.71 -3.76
CA GLN A 177 -8.91 -5.65 -2.83
C GLN A 177 -7.74 -6.06 -1.94
N PHE A 178 -6.87 -5.11 -1.62
CA PHE A 178 -5.90 -5.27 -0.54
C PHE A 178 -6.65 -5.29 0.80
N CYS A 179 -6.07 -5.84 1.86
CA CYS A 179 -6.73 -5.80 3.16
C CYS A 179 -6.68 -4.39 3.76
N ILE A 180 -5.46 -3.90 3.99
CA ILE A 180 -5.18 -2.56 4.51
C ILE A 180 -4.40 -1.82 3.43
N HIS A 181 -4.88 -0.66 2.97
CA HIS A 181 -4.18 0.17 2.00
C HIS A 181 -3.98 1.59 2.54
N VAL A 182 -2.74 2.02 2.74
CA VAL A 182 -2.41 3.38 3.19
C VAL A 182 -1.47 4.06 2.21
N CYS A 183 -1.78 5.28 1.78
CA CYS A 183 -0.90 6.08 0.90
C CYS A 183 -0.88 7.54 1.34
N THR A 184 0.23 8.24 1.07
CA THR A 184 0.49 9.62 1.51
C THR A 184 0.24 9.76 3.00
N PHE A 185 1.13 9.15 3.79
CA PHE A 185 0.98 9.05 5.23
C PHE A 185 2.19 9.57 6.01
N GLU A 186 1.95 9.87 7.29
CA GLU A 186 2.98 10.18 8.27
C GLU A 186 2.57 9.56 9.62
N ASP A 187 3.46 8.84 10.29
CA ASP A 187 3.19 8.23 11.61
C ASP A 187 2.03 7.22 11.58
N ILE A 188 2.29 5.99 11.12
CA ILE A 188 1.28 4.92 11.13
C ILE A 188 1.74 3.70 11.93
N ILE A 189 0.81 3.09 12.67
CA ILE A 189 1.02 1.84 13.42
C ILE A 189 -0.06 0.85 12.99
N ILE A 190 0.38 -0.30 12.50
CA ILE A 190 -0.44 -1.49 12.31
C ILE A 190 0.10 -2.55 13.25
N ASN A 191 -0.70 -2.96 14.23
CA ASN A 191 -0.26 -3.85 15.30
C ASN A 191 -1.26 -4.98 15.54
N ASP A 192 -0.77 -6.19 15.73
CA ASP A 192 -1.59 -7.39 15.99
C ASP A 192 -2.65 -7.56 14.89
N ALA A 193 -2.25 -7.82 13.65
CA ALA A 193 -3.19 -8.12 12.56
C ALA A 193 -3.14 -9.61 12.18
N ILE A 194 -4.29 -10.22 11.87
CA ILE A 194 -4.33 -11.55 11.24
C ILE A 194 -5.10 -11.44 9.93
N ILE A 195 -4.41 -11.73 8.83
CA ILE A 195 -4.94 -11.55 7.48
C ILE A 195 -4.75 -12.83 6.67
N LYS A 196 -5.86 -13.34 6.11
CA LYS A 196 -5.89 -14.52 5.25
C LYS A 196 -6.73 -14.27 4.00
N GLY A 197 -6.29 -14.84 2.89
CA GLY A 197 -7.04 -14.83 1.62
C GLY A 197 -6.17 -14.56 0.41
N ASP A 198 -6.79 -14.08 -0.66
CA ASP A 198 -6.21 -14.20 -2.00
C ASP A 198 -5.39 -12.97 -2.46
N LYS A 199 -5.28 -11.93 -1.63
CA LYS A 199 -4.67 -10.65 -2.03
C LYS A 199 -3.76 -10.06 -0.96
N ASP A 200 -3.20 -8.89 -1.25
CA ASP A 200 -2.18 -8.25 -0.43
C ASP A 200 -2.68 -7.96 0.99
N GLY A 201 -1.87 -8.27 2.00
CA GLY A 201 -2.23 -8.03 3.40
C GLY A 201 -2.19 -6.54 3.74
N VAL A 202 -0.98 -6.00 3.89
CA VAL A 202 -0.76 -4.55 4.09
C VAL A 202 -0.12 -3.97 2.84
N HIS A 203 -0.73 -2.95 2.26
CA HIS A 203 -0.24 -2.27 1.07
C HIS A 203 0.00 -0.79 1.38
N LEU A 204 1.26 -0.37 1.28
CA LEU A 204 1.70 0.99 1.52
C LEU A 204 2.15 1.64 0.20
N GLY A 205 1.56 2.79 -0.10
CA GLY A 205 2.12 3.77 -1.04
C GLY A 205 3.09 4.71 -0.32
N ARG A 206 3.39 5.88 -0.91
CA ARG A 206 4.36 6.84 -0.36
C ARG A 206 4.02 7.26 1.08
N GLY A 207 5.02 7.54 1.90
CA GLY A 207 4.83 8.01 3.28
C GLY A 207 6.06 7.76 4.15
N LYS A 208 6.01 8.19 5.41
CA LYS A 208 7.15 8.05 6.32
C LYS A 208 6.74 7.74 7.75
N ARG A 209 7.67 7.14 8.50
CA ARG A 209 7.52 6.77 9.93
C ARG A 209 6.37 5.80 10.13
N PHE A 210 6.62 4.53 9.87
CA PHE A 210 5.62 3.47 10.03
C PHE A 210 6.12 2.31 10.86
N THR A 211 5.18 1.62 11.50
CA THR A 211 5.42 0.35 12.19
C THR A 211 4.35 -0.65 11.80
N ILE A 212 4.74 -1.81 11.29
CA ILE A 212 3.88 -2.98 11.09
C ILE A 212 4.41 -4.06 12.04
N SER A 213 3.63 -4.44 13.05
CA SER A 213 4.13 -5.29 14.13
C SER A 213 3.13 -6.39 14.55
N ASN A 214 3.67 -7.51 15.02
CA ASN A 214 2.89 -8.61 15.60
C ASN A 214 1.84 -9.21 14.63
N CYS A 215 2.12 -9.22 13.34
CA CYS A 215 1.16 -9.62 12.30
C CYS A 215 1.32 -11.08 11.88
N VAL A 216 0.21 -11.73 11.53
CA VAL A 216 0.16 -13.08 10.98
C VAL A 216 -0.51 -13.05 9.62
N PHE A 217 0.21 -13.54 8.60
CA PHE A 217 -0.24 -13.53 7.22
C PHE A 217 -0.40 -14.95 6.68
N GLN A 218 -1.50 -15.19 5.98
CA GLN A 218 -1.71 -16.36 5.14
C GLN A 218 -2.32 -15.91 3.80
N THR A 219 -1.58 -15.06 3.08
CA THR A 219 -2.01 -14.46 1.81
C THR A 219 -1.48 -15.24 0.60
N PHE A 220 -2.25 -15.23 -0.50
CA PHE A 220 -1.83 -15.76 -1.81
C PHE A 220 -0.92 -14.78 -2.56
N ASP A 221 -1.24 -13.49 -2.53
CA ASP A 221 -0.41 -12.40 -3.05
C ASP A 221 0.54 -11.90 -1.94
N ASP A 222 1.06 -10.68 -2.03
CA ASP A 222 2.02 -10.13 -1.07
C ASP A 222 1.49 -10.14 0.40
N ALA A 223 2.29 -10.51 1.40
CA ALA A 223 1.87 -10.27 2.80
C ALA A 223 1.94 -8.77 3.10
N ILE A 224 3.05 -8.14 2.70
CA ILE A 224 3.29 -6.71 2.81
C ILE A 224 3.78 -6.19 1.45
N ALA A 225 3.26 -5.06 1.01
CA ALA A 225 3.70 -4.36 -0.19
C ALA A 225 4.12 -2.93 0.18
N LEU A 226 5.41 -2.63 0.04
CA LEU A 226 5.99 -1.29 0.13
C LEU A 226 6.19 -0.76 -1.29
N ASN A 227 5.11 -0.27 -1.88
CA ASN A 227 5.05 0.01 -3.32
C ASN A 227 5.07 1.52 -3.62
N ALA A 228 6.27 2.10 -3.58
CA ALA A 228 6.54 3.51 -3.83
C ALA A 228 6.09 4.02 -5.23
N HIS A 229 5.99 3.13 -6.23
CA HIS A 229 5.49 3.41 -7.59
C HIS A 229 4.17 2.68 -7.94
N ASP A 230 4.19 1.34 -7.94
CA ASP A 230 3.06 0.44 -8.29
C ASP A 230 2.37 0.67 -9.64
N TYR A 231 1.29 -0.06 -9.90
CA TYR A 231 0.36 0.12 -11.01
C TYR A 231 -0.54 1.34 -10.76
N ALA A 232 -0.97 2.02 -11.83
CA ALA A 232 -1.87 3.16 -11.70
C ALA A 232 -3.19 2.81 -10.97
N THR A 233 -3.61 1.55 -11.05
CA THR A 233 -4.81 1.02 -10.39
C THR A 233 -4.57 0.50 -8.97
N SER A 234 -3.35 0.63 -8.45
CA SER A 234 -2.92 0.02 -7.18
C SER A 234 -2.21 1.00 -6.25
N ASN A 235 -1.91 2.22 -6.68
CA ASN A 235 -1.40 3.26 -5.79
C ASN A 235 -1.83 4.66 -6.29
N PRO A 236 -2.50 5.48 -5.45
CA PRO A 236 -3.00 6.80 -5.87
C PRO A 236 -1.91 7.87 -6.03
N GLU A 237 -0.77 7.75 -5.34
CA GLU A 237 0.36 8.71 -5.41
C GLU A 237 1.73 8.01 -5.35
N LEU A 238 2.74 8.65 -5.93
CA LEU A 238 4.10 8.13 -6.06
C LEU A 238 5.07 8.90 -5.17
N GLY A 239 6.07 8.19 -4.66
CA GLY A 239 7.12 8.80 -3.85
C GLY A 239 7.67 7.82 -2.83
N TRP A 240 8.59 8.31 -2.01
CA TRP A 240 9.36 7.48 -1.10
C TRP A 240 8.52 6.90 0.05
N ILE A 241 8.89 5.70 0.47
CA ILE A 241 8.43 5.03 1.69
C ILE A 241 9.62 4.97 2.65
N GLU A 242 9.52 5.59 3.81
CA GLU A 242 10.70 5.93 4.60
C GLU A 242 10.56 5.68 6.10
N ASP A 243 11.70 5.43 6.76
CA ASP A 243 11.87 5.44 8.21
C ASP A 243 10.92 4.45 8.92
N GLY A 244 10.93 3.21 8.46
CA GLY A 244 9.94 2.20 8.84
C GLY A 244 10.49 1.00 9.59
N VAL A 245 9.61 0.34 10.34
CA VAL A 245 9.89 -0.95 10.97
C VAL A 245 8.78 -1.94 10.63
N VAL A 246 9.15 -3.12 10.16
CA VAL A 246 8.28 -4.30 10.07
C VAL A 246 8.84 -5.32 11.04
N GLU A 247 8.11 -5.66 12.08
CA GLU A 247 8.62 -6.54 13.13
C GLU A 247 7.67 -7.61 13.65
N ASN A 248 8.23 -8.70 14.15
CA ASN A 248 7.49 -9.82 14.74
C ASN A 248 6.33 -10.32 13.86
N CYS A 249 6.62 -10.59 12.59
CA CYS A 249 5.61 -11.02 11.61
C CYS A 249 5.80 -12.49 11.23
N HIS A 250 4.68 -13.21 11.08
CA HIS A 250 4.64 -14.61 10.65
C HIS A 250 4.00 -14.76 9.27
N ASP A 251 4.72 -15.34 8.32
CA ASP A 251 4.20 -15.73 7.00
C ASP A 251 3.89 -17.23 7.01
N LEU A 252 2.65 -17.56 7.38
CA LEU A 252 2.18 -18.93 7.52
C LEU A 252 2.14 -19.63 6.17
N ASN A 253 2.43 -20.93 6.19
CA ASN A 253 2.35 -21.75 5.00
C ASN A 253 0.93 -21.77 4.37
N ALA A 254 0.88 -21.94 3.05
CA ALA A 254 -0.36 -22.09 2.29
C ALA A 254 -0.12 -23.02 1.10
N GLU A 255 -1.17 -23.67 0.60
CA GLU A 255 -1.05 -24.62 -0.51
C GLU A 255 -0.52 -23.96 -1.79
N ASN A 256 -0.92 -22.72 -2.05
CA ASN A 256 -0.54 -21.98 -3.25
C ASN A 256 -0.23 -20.52 -2.90
N THR A 257 0.64 -19.91 -3.69
CA THR A 257 1.05 -18.50 -3.56
C THR A 257 1.60 -18.01 -4.89
N THR A 258 1.50 -16.71 -5.12
CA THR A 258 2.18 -16.02 -6.23
C THR A 258 3.02 -14.85 -5.75
N GLY A 259 2.61 -14.16 -4.68
CA GLY A 259 3.29 -12.97 -4.17
C GLY A 259 4.49 -13.31 -3.30
N PHE A 260 4.91 -12.32 -2.52
CA PHE A 260 6.10 -12.33 -1.68
C PHE A 260 5.74 -12.18 -0.21
N PHE A 261 6.66 -12.43 0.72
CA PHE A 261 6.42 -11.94 2.08
C PHE A 261 6.39 -10.40 2.07
N CYS A 262 7.42 -9.76 1.50
CA CYS A 262 7.43 -8.33 1.27
C CYS A 262 7.81 -7.98 -0.17
N ARG A 263 6.97 -7.19 -0.85
CA ARG A 263 7.32 -6.49 -2.09
C ARG A 263 7.85 -5.10 -1.78
N ILE A 264 8.90 -4.68 -2.46
CA ILE A 264 9.57 -3.38 -2.33
C ILE A 264 9.74 -2.84 -3.75
N LEU A 265 8.92 -1.87 -4.14
CA LEU A 265 8.82 -1.45 -5.55
C LEU A 265 9.15 0.02 -5.72
N ALA A 266 10.24 0.30 -6.45
CA ALA A 266 10.66 1.66 -6.77
C ALA A 266 10.07 2.12 -8.13
N GLY A 267 10.33 3.38 -8.49
CA GLY A 267 10.17 3.88 -9.86
C GLY A 267 10.94 5.15 -10.16
N GLY A 268 11.09 5.49 -11.44
CA GLY A 268 11.73 6.70 -11.92
C GLY A 268 11.14 7.18 -13.24
N TRP A 269 10.93 8.48 -13.39
CA TRP A 269 10.31 9.10 -14.57
C TRP A 269 10.96 10.44 -14.91
N ILE A 270 10.52 11.03 -16.03
CA ILE A 270 11.07 12.27 -16.60
C ILE A 270 9.99 13.32 -16.83
N ASP A 271 10.42 14.52 -17.18
CA ASP A 271 9.53 15.52 -17.76
C ASP A 271 8.92 15.04 -19.08
N TRP A 272 7.67 15.41 -19.29
CA TRP A 272 6.97 15.19 -20.55
C TRP A 272 7.71 15.90 -21.68
N LYS A 273 7.80 15.24 -22.84
CA LYS A 273 8.32 15.83 -24.07
C LYS A 273 7.49 15.41 -25.28
N PRO A 274 7.36 16.28 -26.29
CA PRO A 274 6.62 15.94 -27.50
C PRO A 274 7.17 14.68 -28.17
N GLY A 275 6.27 13.77 -28.54
CA GLY A 275 6.57 12.52 -29.23
C GLY A 275 7.06 11.39 -28.33
N MET A 276 7.02 11.52 -27.00
CA MET A 276 7.42 10.45 -26.09
C MET A 276 6.49 9.23 -26.16
N GLU A 277 7.06 8.05 -25.99
CA GLU A 277 6.33 6.78 -26.01
C GLU A 277 5.98 6.34 -24.59
N VAL A 278 4.69 6.14 -24.35
CA VAL A 278 4.15 5.82 -23.03
C VAL A 278 3.21 4.61 -23.10
N GLN A 279 3.07 3.90 -21.99
CA GLN A 279 2.22 2.74 -21.84
C GLN A 279 1.50 2.78 -20.49
N GLN A 280 0.66 1.76 -20.23
CA GLN A 280 -0.05 1.66 -18.96
C GLN A 280 0.87 1.86 -17.74
N SER A 281 0.40 2.68 -16.80
CA SER A 281 1.08 3.02 -15.54
C SER A 281 2.33 3.89 -15.64
N ASP A 282 2.82 4.27 -16.84
CA ASP A 282 3.92 5.23 -16.96
C ASP A 282 3.56 6.55 -16.28
N ALA A 283 4.55 7.13 -15.58
CA ALA A 283 4.46 8.44 -14.97
C ALA A 283 5.29 9.48 -15.75
N VAL A 284 4.84 10.73 -15.75
CA VAL A 284 5.57 11.87 -16.33
C VAL A 284 5.33 13.12 -15.50
N VAL A 285 6.32 14.01 -15.44
CA VAL A 285 6.14 15.35 -14.89
C VAL A 285 5.72 16.31 -16.00
N SER A 286 4.67 17.08 -15.79
CA SER A 286 4.24 18.13 -16.73
C SER A 286 3.58 19.26 -15.98
N ASN A 287 3.86 20.51 -16.36
CA ASN A 287 3.20 21.70 -15.81
C ASN A 287 3.06 21.70 -14.26
N GLY A 288 4.15 21.37 -13.56
CA GLY A 288 4.16 21.34 -12.10
C GLY A 288 3.46 20.15 -11.43
N ARG A 289 3.12 19.08 -12.17
CA ARG A 289 2.32 17.94 -11.68
C ARG A 289 2.86 16.61 -12.20
N ILE A 290 2.52 15.53 -11.52
CA ILE A 290 2.74 14.16 -12.02
C ILE A 290 1.45 13.67 -12.67
N TYR A 291 1.58 13.17 -13.90
CA TYR A 291 0.52 12.47 -14.62
C TYR A 291 0.87 11.00 -14.77
N ARG A 292 -0.14 10.14 -14.79
CA ARG A 292 0.01 8.73 -15.15
C ARG A 292 -0.91 8.32 -16.27
N VAL A 293 -0.45 7.38 -17.09
CA VAL A 293 -1.28 6.71 -18.09
C VAL A 293 -2.23 5.74 -17.37
N GLN A 294 -3.53 5.90 -17.63
CA GLN A 294 -4.63 5.10 -17.10
C GLN A 294 -5.33 4.33 -18.24
N ALA A 295 -4.62 3.35 -18.79
CA ALA A 295 -5.00 2.46 -19.88
C ALA A 295 -5.23 1.01 -19.41
N LYS A 296 -5.56 0.13 -20.36
CA LYS A 296 -5.64 -1.31 -20.12
C LYS A 296 -4.23 -1.91 -20.08
N PRO A 297 -3.98 -2.95 -19.27
CA PRO A 297 -2.67 -3.62 -19.22
C PRO A 297 -2.49 -4.61 -20.38
N ASP A 298 -2.62 -4.14 -21.62
CA ASP A 298 -2.54 -4.96 -22.85
C ASP A 298 -1.22 -4.79 -23.62
N GLY A 299 -0.33 -3.92 -23.14
CA GLY A 299 0.98 -3.66 -23.75
C GLY A 299 0.94 -2.64 -24.88
N THR A 300 -0.19 -1.95 -25.06
CA THR A 300 -0.28 -0.84 -26.03
C THR A 300 0.72 0.26 -25.67
N ILE A 301 1.56 0.61 -26.65
CA ILE A 301 2.43 1.78 -26.61
C ILE A 301 1.73 2.93 -27.36
N TYR A 302 1.62 4.07 -26.69
CA TYR A 302 1.05 5.29 -27.22
C TYR A 302 2.16 6.31 -27.48
N LYS A 303 1.93 7.19 -28.45
CA LYS A 303 2.79 8.34 -28.72
C LYS A 303 2.10 9.61 -28.26
N SER A 304 2.65 10.28 -27.25
CA SER A 304 2.10 11.53 -26.74
C SER A 304 2.70 12.72 -27.50
N THR A 305 1.87 13.44 -28.23
CA THR A 305 2.21 14.66 -28.99
C THR A 305 1.63 15.92 -28.36
N THR A 306 0.61 15.77 -27.52
CA THR A 306 -0.08 16.84 -26.81
C THR A 306 0.29 16.81 -25.33
N GLN A 307 0.80 17.93 -24.80
CA GLN A 307 1.20 18.02 -23.40
C GLN A 307 -0.02 17.94 -22.47
N PRO A 308 -0.04 17.06 -21.45
CA PRO A 308 -1.07 17.11 -20.43
C PRO A 308 -0.85 18.32 -19.50
N THR A 309 -1.88 19.16 -19.36
CA THR A 309 -1.84 20.39 -18.54
C THR A 309 -3.07 20.57 -17.64
N HIS A 310 -4.06 19.68 -17.71
CA HIS A 310 -5.27 19.75 -16.89
C HIS A 310 -4.94 19.59 -15.40
N GLU A 311 -5.70 20.27 -14.55
CA GLU A 311 -5.34 20.44 -13.14
C GLU A 311 -5.85 19.33 -12.22
N SER A 312 -6.88 18.59 -12.65
CA SER A 312 -7.50 17.52 -11.86
C SER A 312 -8.17 16.47 -12.74
N GLY A 313 -8.47 15.32 -12.14
CA GLY A 313 -9.15 14.21 -12.81
C GLY A 313 -8.31 13.58 -13.90
N SER A 314 -8.96 13.16 -14.98
CA SER A 314 -8.31 12.56 -16.14
C SER A 314 -8.78 13.21 -17.44
N GLN A 315 -7.90 13.27 -18.44
CA GLN A 315 -8.20 13.76 -19.77
C GLN A 315 -7.60 12.84 -20.83
N VAL A 316 -8.39 12.56 -21.87
CA VAL A 316 -7.91 11.82 -23.04
C VAL A 316 -7.22 12.78 -24.00
N LEU A 317 -5.93 12.57 -24.25
CA LEU A 317 -5.10 13.30 -25.22
C LEU A 317 -4.31 12.28 -26.04
N ASP A 318 -4.31 12.40 -27.38
CA ASP A 318 -3.63 11.43 -28.27
C ASP A 318 -4.08 9.97 -28.05
N SER A 319 -5.35 9.76 -27.66
CA SER A 319 -5.91 8.46 -27.22
C SER A 319 -5.32 7.90 -25.92
N ILE A 320 -4.53 8.69 -25.19
CA ILE A 320 -3.97 8.39 -23.88
C ILE A 320 -4.88 9.00 -22.83
N ASN A 321 -5.41 8.17 -21.93
CA ASN A 321 -6.09 8.67 -20.74
C ASN A 321 -5.05 9.07 -19.69
N TRP A 322 -4.74 10.35 -19.61
CA TRP A 322 -3.83 10.92 -18.62
C TRP A 322 -4.60 11.27 -17.36
N GLY A 323 -4.19 10.73 -16.21
CA GLY A 323 -4.74 11.11 -14.91
C GLY A 323 -3.74 11.92 -14.09
N VAL A 324 -4.21 12.99 -13.45
CA VAL A 324 -3.42 13.75 -12.47
C VAL A 324 -3.24 12.92 -11.21
N VAL A 325 -1.99 12.72 -10.82
CA VAL A 325 -1.61 11.91 -9.65
C VAL A 325 -1.31 12.78 -8.45
N GLN A 326 -0.42 13.76 -8.56
CA GLN A 326 -0.06 14.65 -7.46
C GLN A 326 0.52 15.98 -7.97
N THR A 327 0.54 16.98 -7.10
CA THR A 327 1.07 18.33 -7.39
C THR A 327 2.44 18.58 -6.78
N ASP A 328 2.86 17.78 -5.80
CA ASP A 328 4.23 17.78 -5.27
C ASP A 328 5.11 16.85 -6.12
N ILE A 329 5.98 17.46 -6.92
CA ILE A 329 6.80 16.73 -7.88
C ILE A 329 7.92 15.96 -7.17
N THR A 330 8.10 14.72 -7.58
CA THR A 330 9.32 13.92 -7.42
C THR A 330 9.63 13.26 -8.77
N TYR A 331 10.86 12.83 -8.99
CA TYR A 331 11.29 12.13 -10.21
C TYR A 331 11.65 10.66 -9.96
N THR A 332 11.84 10.30 -8.69
CA THR A 332 12.13 8.95 -8.24
C THR A 332 11.27 8.60 -7.04
N ALA A 333 11.07 7.30 -6.87
CA ALA A 333 10.39 6.71 -5.73
C ALA A 333 11.11 5.42 -5.36
N GLY A 334 11.14 5.11 -4.07
CA GLY A 334 11.79 3.92 -3.54
C GLY A 334 11.48 3.76 -2.06
N VAL A 335 12.19 2.85 -1.42
CA VAL A 335 12.08 2.53 -0.01
C VAL A 335 13.44 2.77 0.63
N ARG A 336 13.45 3.49 1.75
CA ARG A 336 14.70 3.72 2.49
C ARG A 336 14.55 3.75 4.00
N ASN A 337 15.65 3.42 4.68
CA ASN A 337 15.74 3.37 6.14
C ASN A 337 14.64 2.47 6.74
N VAL A 338 14.52 1.25 6.21
CA VAL A 338 13.52 0.27 6.67
C VAL A 338 14.19 -0.92 7.33
N VAL A 339 13.72 -1.25 8.52
CA VAL A 339 14.15 -2.42 9.29
C VAL A 339 13.07 -3.50 9.22
N PHE A 340 13.47 -4.70 8.84
CA PHE A 340 12.71 -5.93 8.99
C PHE A 340 13.32 -6.70 10.15
N ARG A 341 12.56 -6.92 11.23
CA ARG A 341 13.04 -7.59 12.44
C ARG A 341 12.13 -8.74 12.84
N ASP A 342 12.68 -9.84 13.34
CA ASP A 342 11.88 -10.94 13.92
C ASP A 342 10.82 -11.47 12.93
N ILE A 343 11.25 -11.83 11.72
CA ILE A 343 10.35 -12.30 10.65
C ILE A 343 10.45 -13.82 10.52
N PHE A 344 9.31 -14.50 10.55
CA PHE A 344 9.21 -15.96 10.48
C PHE A 344 8.57 -16.41 9.17
N LEU A 345 9.35 -17.07 8.32
CA LEU A 345 8.94 -17.46 6.96
C LEU A 345 8.67 -18.96 6.90
N GLU A 346 7.40 -19.36 7.04
CA GLU A 346 6.96 -20.76 6.91
C GLU A 346 6.51 -21.09 5.48
N LYS A 347 5.99 -20.10 4.74
CA LYS A 347 5.56 -20.27 3.36
C LYS A 347 6.76 -20.29 2.41
N PRO A 348 6.88 -21.29 1.51
CA PRO A 348 7.97 -21.36 0.55
C PRO A 348 7.74 -20.42 -0.65
N ARG A 349 7.92 -19.12 -0.44
CA ARG A 349 7.93 -18.08 -1.48
C ARG A 349 9.20 -17.23 -1.40
N VAL A 350 9.33 -16.22 -2.27
CA VAL A 350 10.39 -15.23 -2.11
C VAL A 350 10.10 -14.42 -0.85
N GLY A 351 11.09 -14.32 0.04
CA GLY A 351 10.96 -13.53 1.26
C GLY A 351 10.77 -12.04 0.92
N PHE A 352 11.78 -11.46 0.27
CA PHE A 352 11.81 -10.03 -0.02
C PHE A 352 12.08 -9.82 -1.51
N SER A 353 11.11 -9.25 -2.23
CA SER A 353 11.28 -8.87 -3.63
C SER A 353 11.54 -7.37 -3.73
N VAL A 354 12.76 -7.01 -4.14
CA VAL A 354 13.19 -5.65 -4.39
C VAL A 354 13.10 -5.42 -5.90
N HIS A 355 12.04 -4.77 -6.37
CA HIS A 355 11.48 -5.00 -7.71
C HIS A 355 11.34 -3.74 -8.57
N PHE A 356 11.47 -3.90 -9.90
CA PHE A 356 10.94 -2.98 -10.91
C PHE A 356 10.08 -3.72 -11.93
N ASP A 357 8.89 -3.19 -12.18
CA ASP A 357 8.05 -3.70 -13.24
C ASP A 357 8.57 -3.21 -14.59
N ASN A 358 8.66 -4.12 -15.56
CA ASN A 358 8.85 -3.79 -16.96
C ASN A 358 8.02 -4.76 -17.81
N GLY A 359 6.78 -4.40 -18.08
CA GLY A 359 5.88 -5.21 -18.89
C GLY A 359 4.55 -4.50 -19.16
N ARG A 360 3.56 -5.26 -19.63
CA ARG A 360 2.25 -4.70 -20.04
C ARG A 360 1.45 -4.00 -18.95
N TYR A 361 1.75 -4.29 -17.68
CA TYR A 361 1.04 -3.72 -16.52
C TYR A 361 1.64 -2.40 -16.06
N SER A 362 2.97 -2.24 -16.24
CA SER A 362 3.73 -1.10 -15.75
C SER A 362 5.15 -1.12 -16.28
N ARG A 363 5.71 0.08 -16.44
CA ARG A 363 7.14 0.34 -16.58
C ARG A 363 7.55 1.27 -15.45
N SER A 364 8.18 0.70 -14.43
CA SER A 364 8.59 1.45 -13.24
C SER A 364 9.73 2.43 -13.53
N TYR A 365 10.59 2.14 -14.51
CA TYR A 365 11.68 3.02 -14.92
C TYR A 365 11.47 3.51 -16.34
N TYR A 366 11.22 4.81 -16.51
CA TYR A 366 11.18 5.43 -17.81
C TYR A 366 12.61 5.65 -18.33
N PRO A 367 12.94 5.30 -19.59
CA PRO A 367 14.28 5.49 -20.15
C PRO A 367 14.77 6.94 -20.06
N GLY A 368 15.93 7.13 -19.42
CA GLY A 368 16.57 8.43 -19.21
C GLY A 368 16.15 9.13 -17.91
N ALA A 369 15.33 8.51 -17.08
CA ALA A 369 15.08 8.97 -15.73
C ALA A 369 16.35 8.88 -14.86
N GLU A 370 16.38 9.67 -13.79
CA GLU A 370 17.32 9.41 -12.69
C GLU A 370 17.12 7.97 -12.20
N ILE A 371 18.21 7.27 -11.89
CA ILE A 371 18.16 5.87 -11.47
C ILE A 371 17.65 5.79 -10.03
N PRO A 372 16.39 5.33 -9.79
CA PRO A 372 15.91 5.07 -8.44
C PRO A 372 16.74 3.97 -7.75
N LYS A 373 17.10 4.22 -6.49
CA LYS A 373 17.94 3.34 -5.69
C LYS A 373 17.30 3.12 -4.33
N GLN A 374 17.14 1.86 -3.93
CA GLN A 374 16.66 1.51 -2.59
C GLN A 374 17.80 1.75 -1.59
N GLU A 375 17.48 2.28 -0.41
CA GLU A 375 18.53 2.74 0.52
C GLU A 375 18.42 2.12 1.93
N GLN A 376 19.53 1.59 2.45
CA GLN A 376 19.66 1.22 3.87
C GLN A 376 18.59 0.23 4.36
N LEU A 377 18.48 -0.92 3.70
CA LEU A 377 17.58 -2.00 4.13
C LEU A 377 18.29 -2.93 5.13
N LEU A 378 17.66 -3.13 6.29
CA LEU A 378 18.16 -4.00 7.36
C LEU A 378 17.22 -5.20 7.57
N PHE A 379 17.80 -6.39 7.65
CA PHE A 379 17.12 -7.66 7.92
C PHE A 379 17.73 -8.29 9.16
N ASP A 380 17.06 -8.15 10.29
CA ASP A 380 17.51 -8.57 11.62
C ASP A 380 16.65 -9.74 12.10
N ASN A 381 17.29 -10.81 12.56
CA ASN A 381 16.59 -11.98 13.11
C ASN A 381 15.51 -12.59 12.18
N ILE A 382 15.82 -12.75 10.89
CA ILE A 382 14.94 -13.46 9.96
C ILE A 382 15.10 -14.97 10.15
N ARG A 383 13.97 -15.69 10.24
CA ARG A 383 13.91 -17.14 10.44
C ARG A 383 13.24 -17.81 9.26
N ILE A 384 14.03 -18.52 8.45
CA ILE A 384 13.51 -19.36 7.38
C ILE A 384 13.16 -20.74 7.94
N ILE A 385 11.87 -21.07 7.93
CA ILE A 385 11.35 -22.29 8.56
C ILE A 385 11.14 -23.41 7.53
N HIS A 386 10.80 -23.07 6.28
CA HIS A 386 10.65 -24.05 5.20
C HIS A 386 11.99 -24.56 4.64
N ASN A 387 11.98 -25.72 3.98
CA ASN A 387 13.18 -26.32 3.36
C ASN A 387 13.21 -26.20 1.82
N GLN A 388 12.11 -25.78 1.20
CA GLN A 388 12.06 -25.60 -0.24
C GLN A 388 12.99 -24.45 -0.65
N ARG A 389 13.77 -24.68 -1.71
CA ARG A 389 14.66 -23.68 -2.27
C ARG A 389 13.88 -22.54 -2.91
N THR A 390 14.01 -21.33 -2.36
CA THR A 390 13.45 -20.08 -2.90
C THR A 390 14.43 -18.92 -2.68
N ASP A 391 14.19 -17.75 -3.27
CA ASP A 391 15.03 -16.58 -3.02
C ASP A 391 14.69 -16.00 -1.64
N PHE A 392 15.70 -15.72 -0.81
CA PHE A 392 15.51 -14.91 0.39
C PHE A 392 15.29 -13.45 -0.04
N LEU A 393 16.19 -12.95 -0.88
CA LEU A 393 16.13 -11.64 -1.52
C LEU A 393 16.15 -11.84 -3.03
N SER A 394 15.14 -11.35 -3.73
CA SER A 394 15.10 -11.29 -5.20
C SER A 394 15.17 -9.83 -5.63
N ILE A 395 16.30 -9.42 -6.20
CA ILE A 395 16.67 -8.02 -6.40
C ILE A 395 16.76 -7.72 -7.89
N GLY A 396 15.80 -6.96 -8.38
CA GLY A 396 15.68 -6.43 -9.75
C GLY A 396 15.88 -4.91 -9.84
N THR A 397 16.31 -4.25 -8.77
CA THR A 397 16.57 -2.79 -8.73
C THR A 397 17.94 -2.46 -8.12
N PRO A 398 18.47 -1.23 -8.33
CA PRO A 398 19.61 -0.74 -7.57
C PRO A 398 19.28 -0.70 -6.08
N VAL A 399 20.25 -1.12 -5.29
CA VAL A 399 20.24 -1.08 -3.82
C VAL A 399 21.63 -0.65 -3.37
N ASP A 400 21.74 0.27 -2.42
CA ASP A 400 23.05 0.70 -1.92
C ASP A 400 23.69 -0.31 -0.97
N VAL A 401 23.01 -0.66 0.11
CA VAL A 401 23.45 -1.53 1.19
C VAL A 401 22.30 -2.42 1.64
N LEU A 402 22.64 -3.70 1.81
CA LEU A 402 21.82 -4.71 2.46
C LEU A 402 22.56 -5.16 3.70
N THR A 403 21.93 -5.05 4.87
CA THR A 403 22.47 -5.60 6.10
C THR A 403 21.61 -6.75 6.56
N ILE A 404 22.20 -7.92 6.76
CA ILE A 404 21.52 -9.13 7.23
C ILE A 404 22.22 -9.58 8.50
N CYS A 405 21.50 -9.63 9.62
CA CYS A 405 22.09 -10.02 10.89
C CYS A 405 21.18 -10.91 11.73
N ASN A 406 21.80 -11.64 12.67
CA ASN A 406 21.13 -12.49 13.67
C ASN A 406 20.14 -13.51 13.08
N SER A 407 20.24 -13.79 11.79
CA SER A 407 19.24 -14.53 11.01
C SER A 407 19.61 -16.01 10.91
N SER A 408 18.61 -16.89 10.74
CA SER A 408 18.84 -18.30 10.40
C SER A 408 18.40 -18.55 8.96
N LEU A 409 19.38 -18.74 8.09
CA LEU A 409 19.18 -18.97 6.66
C LEU A 409 19.24 -20.47 6.35
N LYS A 410 18.40 -20.94 5.43
CA LYS A 410 18.43 -22.31 4.89
C LYS A 410 18.86 -22.25 3.42
N ASN A 411 18.32 -23.11 2.56
CA ASN A 411 18.62 -23.10 1.12
C ASN A 411 17.95 -21.94 0.37
N ASN A 412 18.28 -20.70 0.76
CA ASN A 412 17.68 -19.49 0.19
C ASN A 412 18.74 -18.50 -0.23
N ARG A 413 18.70 -18.09 -1.50
CA ARG A 413 19.74 -17.24 -2.10
C ARG A 413 19.38 -15.75 -2.09
N ILE A 414 20.39 -14.91 -2.18
CA ILE A 414 20.28 -13.52 -2.60
C ILE A 414 20.51 -13.49 -4.11
N ASN A 415 19.47 -13.15 -4.86
CA ASN A 415 19.48 -13.24 -6.32
C ASN A 415 19.34 -11.86 -6.95
N PHE A 416 20.41 -11.36 -7.57
CA PHE A 416 20.39 -10.18 -8.41
C PHE A 416 20.09 -10.55 -9.85
N HIS A 417 19.02 -9.98 -10.37
CA HIS A 417 18.56 -10.11 -11.75
C HIS A 417 18.21 -8.74 -12.34
N GLY A 418 17.99 -8.68 -13.64
CA GLY A 418 17.72 -7.42 -14.33
C GLY A 418 16.70 -7.57 -15.44
N ASN A 419 16.07 -6.45 -15.82
CA ASN A 419 14.95 -6.40 -16.76
C ASN A 419 15.25 -5.62 -18.06
N LYS A 420 16.53 -5.37 -18.39
CA LYS A 420 17.03 -4.56 -19.53
C LYS A 420 16.53 -3.10 -19.60
N ALA A 421 15.59 -2.69 -18.75
CA ALA A 421 15.03 -1.34 -18.79
C ALA A 421 16.02 -0.29 -18.28
N MET A 422 16.83 -0.66 -17.28
CA MET A 422 17.79 0.25 -16.68
C MET A 422 19.18 0.14 -17.31
N PRO A 423 19.88 1.26 -17.48
CA PRO A 423 21.23 1.29 -18.02
C PRO A 423 22.29 0.86 -16.99
N ASP A 424 22.04 1.03 -15.69
CA ASP A 424 22.96 0.71 -14.61
C ASP A 424 22.18 0.31 -13.35
N TYR A 425 22.68 -0.72 -12.64
CA TYR A 425 22.12 -1.21 -11.38
C TYR A 425 22.93 -0.74 -10.15
N LEU A 426 23.90 0.14 -10.38
CA LEU A 426 24.81 0.74 -9.40
C LEU A 426 25.59 -0.33 -8.61
N LYS A 427 26.44 0.10 -7.68
CA LYS A 427 27.14 -0.81 -6.76
C LYS A 427 26.26 -1.13 -5.55
N THR A 428 26.31 -2.38 -5.08
CA THR A 428 25.65 -2.81 -3.83
C THR A 428 26.68 -3.36 -2.85
N LYS A 429 26.55 -3.01 -1.58
CA LYS A 429 27.25 -3.63 -0.47
C LYS A 429 26.31 -4.58 0.27
N ILE A 430 26.77 -5.78 0.59
CA ILE A 430 26.03 -6.76 1.36
C ILE A 430 26.87 -7.07 2.58
N ASN A 431 26.33 -6.80 3.76
CA ASN A 431 26.94 -7.15 5.04
C ASN A 431 26.11 -8.25 5.71
N ILE A 432 26.71 -9.41 5.95
CA ILE A 432 26.07 -10.56 6.62
C ILE A 432 26.84 -10.92 7.88
N TYR A 433 26.24 -10.75 9.05
CA TYR A 433 26.94 -11.05 10.30
C TYR A 433 26.07 -11.65 11.39
N GLY A 434 26.67 -12.48 12.26
CA GLY A 434 25.95 -13.12 13.36
C GLY A 434 24.84 -14.07 12.90
N CYS A 435 24.90 -14.55 11.66
CA CYS A 435 23.88 -15.44 11.10
C CYS A 435 24.23 -16.92 11.33
N VAL A 436 23.19 -17.76 11.34
CA VAL A 436 23.30 -19.23 11.32
C VAL A 436 22.96 -19.72 9.93
N PHE A 437 23.89 -20.43 9.29
CA PHE A 437 23.69 -21.13 8.02
C PHE A 437 23.25 -22.57 8.30
N ASN A 438 21.94 -22.80 8.24
CA ASN A 438 21.27 -24.07 8.48
C ASN A 438 20.99 -24.78 7.15
N GLN A 439 22.06 -25.09 6.42
CA GLN A 439 21.99 -25.83 5.16
C GLN A 439 23.09 -26.90 5.14
N LYS A 440 22.75 -28.13 4.74
CA LYS A 440 23.75 -29.17 4.48
C LYS A 440 24.36 -28.99 3.10
N GLY A 441 25.65 -29.26 2.97
CA GLY A 441 26.35 -29.20 1.69
C GLY A 441 26.43 -27.78 1.11
N ALA A 442 26.46 -27.71 -0.22
CA ALA A 442 26.65 -26.45 -0.93
C ALA A 442 25.39 -25.56 -0.92
N MET A 443 25.58 -24.27 -0.63
CA MET A 443 24.56 -23.22 -0.72
C MET A 443 25.00 -22.13 -1.70
N GLU A 444 24.19 -21.84 -2.71
CA GLU A 444 24.38 -20.64 -3.53
C GLU A 444 23.89 -19.42 -2.74
N LEU A 445 24.83 -18.68 -2.13
CA LEU A 445 24.53 -17.55 -1.26
C LEU A 445 24.14 -16.31 -2.07
N VAL A 446 24.94 -15.96 -3.08
CA VAL A 446 24.70 -14.80 -3.96
C VAL A 446 24.81 -15.21 -5.41
N THR A 447 23.81 -14.84 -6.21
CA THR A 447 23.84 -14.94 -7.67
C THR A 447 23.69 -13.55 -8.29
N ASN A 448 24.49 -13.26 -9.31
CA ASN A 448 24.45 -11.98 -10.02
C ASN A 448 24.38 -12.21 -11.53
N SER A 449 23.21 -12.09 -12.12
CA SER A 449 23.05 -12.20 -13.58
C SER A 449 23.09 -10.84 -14.29
N VAL A 450 23.31 -9.75 -13.56
CA VAL A 450 23.22 -8.39 -14.09
C VAL A 450 24.58 -7.98 -14.65
N GLU A 451 24.58 -7.58 -15.92
CA GLU A 451 25.78 -7.12 -16.61
C GLU A 451 26.41 -5.91 -15.90
N ASN A 452 27.73 -5.95 -15.69
CA ASN A 452 28.52 -4.89 -15.03
C ASN A 452 28.12 -4.55 -13.58
N LYS A 453 27.14 -5.25 -13.00
CA LYS A 453 26.76 -5.05 -11.58
C LYS A 453 27.92 -5.44 -10.68
N GLU A 454 28.40 -4.48 -9.89
CA GLU A 454 29.33 -4.75 -8.82
C GLU A 454 28.61 -5.00 -7.49
N ILE A 455 29.02 -6.07 -6.80
CA ILE A 455 28.59 -6.43 -5.46
C ILE A 455 29.84 -6.58 -4.59
N LEU A 456 29.85 -5.93 -3.43
CA LEU A 456 30.78 -6.22 -2.35
C LEU A 456 30.04 -7.06 -1.30
N LEU A 457 30.50 -8.29 -1.08
CA LEU A 457 29.96 -9.21 -0.09
C LEU A 457 30.94 -9.33 1.08
N GLU A 458 30.50 -8.87 2.24
CA GLU A 458 31.21 -8.97 3.51
C GLU A 458 30.45 -9.93 4.44
N THR A 459 31.14 -10.93 4.99
CA THR A 459 30.56 -11.83 6.00
C THR A 459 31.46 -11.97 7.22
N SER A 460 30.89 -11.93 8.43
CA SER A 460 31.65 -12.10 9.67
C SER A 460 30.83 -12.67 10.84
N SER A 461 31.50 -13.35 11.78
CA SER A 461 30.90 -13.90 12.99
C SER A 461 29.70 -14.83 12.73
N ASN A 462 29.74 -15.60 11.64
CA ASN A 462 28.66 -16.52 11.27
C ASN A 462 28.90 -17.93 11.82
N ILE A 463 27.81 -18.68 12.00
CA ILE A 463 27.84 -20.09 12.44
C ILE A 463 27.34 -20.98 11.32
N GLU A 464 28.14 -21.97 10.96
CA GLU A 464 27.78 -23.04 10.02
C GLU A 464 27.23 -24.20 10.86
N LEU A 465 25.95 -24.57 10.66
CA LEU A 465 25.32 -25.56 11.53
C LEU A 465 25.81 -26.99 11.26
N TYR A 466 26.27 -27.26 10.04
CA TYR A 466 26.71 -28.59 9.61
C TYR A 466 28.14 -28.52 9.10
N ASP A 467 28.95 -29.53 9.45
CA ASP A 467 30.36 -29.61 9.06
C ASP A 467 30.59 -29.68 7.54
N ASP A 468 29.58 -30.12 6.78
CA ASP A 468 29.62 -30.24 5.32
C ASP A 468 29.13 -28.99 4.58
N PHE A 469 28.77 -27.92 5.31
CA PHE A 469 28.32 -26.67 4.70
C PHE A 469 29.43 -26.01 3.85
N SER A 470 29.04 -25.46 2.71
CA SER A 470 29.91 -24.61 1.90
C SER A 470 29.11 -23.56 1.14
N ALA A 471 29.47 -22.28 1.32
CA ALA A 471 28.90 -21.18 0.56
C ALA A 471 29.54 -21.07 -0.83
N LYS A 472 28.72 -20.72 -1.83
CA LYS A 472 29.13 -20.43 -3.20
C LYS A 472 28.53 -19.11 -3.65
N VAL A 473 29.27 -18.38 -4.47
CA VAL A 473 28.74 -17.23 -5.21
C VAL A 473 28.83 -17.50 -6.71
N ASN A 474 27.87 -16.97 -7.46
CA ASN A 474 27.88 -16.99 -8.91
C ASN A 474 27.86 -15.55 -9.45
N PRO A 475 29.00 -15.04 -9.94
CA PRO A 475 29.08 -13.66 -10.43
C PRO A 475 28.38 -13.44 -11.77
N GLY A 476 28.02 -14.50 -12.50
CA GLY A 476 27.39 -14.43 -13.82
C GLY A 476 28.09 -13.44 -14.75
N ASN A 477 27.33 -12.43 -15.21
CA ASN A 477 27.81 -11.36 -16.09
C ASN A 477 28.26 -10.11 -15.33
N GLY A 478 28.19 -10.13 -14.00
CA GLY A 478 28.63 -9.04 -13.15
C GLY A 478 29.91 -9.41 -12.39
N LYS A 479 30.14 -8.71 -11.28
CA LYS A 479 31.33 -8.88 -10.44
C LYS A 479 30.93 -8.96 -8.97
N ILE A 480 31.49 -9.93 -8.26
CA ILE A 480 31.32 -10.10 -6.81
C ILE A 480 32.72 -10.05 -6.18
N ILE A 481 32.95 -9.03 -5.35
CA ILE A 481 34.12 -8.90 -4.49
C ILE A 481 33.75 -9.49 -3.14
N ILE A 482 34.60 -10.35 -2.58
CA ILE A 482 34.25 -11.21 -1.44
C ILE A 482 35.28 -11.00 -0.32
N GLU A 483 34.78 -10.72 0.87
CA GLU A 483 35.51 -10.72 2.14
C GLU A 483 34.66 -11.57 3.13
N SER A 484 34.99 -12.84 3.29
CA SER A 484 34.07 -13.79 3.92
C SER A 484 34.74 -14.74 4.91
N ASP A 485 34.09 -14.92 6.06
CA ASP A 485 34.38 -15.92 7.08
C ASP A 485 33.72 -17.29 6.83
N LEU A 486 32.99 -17.47 5.72
CA LEU A 486 32.28 -18.71 5.40
C LEU A 486 33.14 -19.70 4.61
N THR A 487 33.06 -20.97 4.99
CA THR A 487 33.64 -22.11 4.28
C THR A 487 33.18 -22.10 2.82
N GLY A 488 34.13 -22.26 1.89
CA GLY A 488 33.91 -22.13 0.44
C GLY A 488 34.17 -20.73 -0.12
N LEU A 489 34.16 -19.69 0.72
CA LEU A 489 34.41 -18.30 0.32
C LEU A 489 35.62 -17.64 1.02
N LYS A 490 36.14 -18.25 2.10
CA LYS A 490 37.42 -17.87 2.74
C LYS A 490 38.53 -17.78 1.69
N LYS A 491 39.20 -16.63 1.63
CA LYS A 491 40.41 -16.41 0.83
C LYS A 491 41.56 -15.97 1.72
#